data_AF-A0A955WYG3-F1
#
_entry.id   AF-A0A955WYG3-F1
#
_cell.length_a   1.000
_cell.length_b   1.000
_cell.length_c   1.000
_cell.angle_alpha   90.00
_cell.angle_beta   90.00
_cell.angle_gamma   90.00
#
_symmetry.space_group_name_H-M   'P 1'
#
loop_
_entity.id
_entity.type
_entity.pdbx_description
1 polymer ?
#
loop_
_entity_poly.entity_id
_entity_poly.type
_entity_poly.pdbx_seq_one_letter_code
_entity_poly.pdbx_strand_id
1 'polypeptide(L)'
;MRYEWLVRSIQASLLAALGAGCETEERVRAEVDDTGMRADGAADGALTDRGLPPDVGPLADLSALDMRPARDRGVDRDGSPVDAAAGDALPEDAGADAALPPGPCGQAQPVLNAAGQPSGWVRCEDGSLNRVQATACPGAPPGNACPEGGGGQCTVDSDCGARPLGRCVMVFLGGKQAADCGCVYGCEADADCGDGQICLCDAAEGSRCVRATCATNAECGPGECGLSAFDDGCGVNYSLACRTGDDTCRSNTECAQGNFEACTPHYQTGVWSCQGQGVCGRPLQVAGAPRLAPPAERSDWAEPLRPQVVPAEQAAALAAFWGHIGALEHASVASF
;
A
#
# COMPACT_ATOMS: atom_id res chain seq x y z
N MET A 1 6.28 -22.44 -18.95
CA MET A 1 7.15 -22.07 -17.81
C MET A 1 6.40 -21.51 -16.59
N ARG A 2 5.31 -20.73 -16.71
CA ARG A 2 4.59 -20.20 -15.51
C ARG A 2 3.73 -21.23 -14.73
N TYR A 3 3.27 -22.30 -15.38
CA TYR A 3 2.46 -23.34 -14.72
C TYR A 3 3.26 -24.34 -13.87
N GLU A 4 4.55 -24.55 -14.17
CA GLU A 4 5.38 -25.53 -13.43
C GLU A 4 5.74 -25.04 -12.03
N TRP A 5 5.84 -23.73 -11.83
CA TRP A 5 6.09 -23.14 -10.51
C TRP A 5 4.91 -23.31 -9.56
N LEU A 6 3.68 -23.11 -10.06
CA LEU A 6 2.44 -23.27 -9.28
C LEU A 6 2.23 -24.73 -8.84
N VAL A 7 2.45 -25.69 -9.76
CA VAL A 7 2.33 -27.13 -9.43
C VAL A 7 3.37 -27.53 -8.38
N ARG A 8 4.60 -27.02 -8.46
CA ARG A 8 5.65 -27.29 -7.47
C ARG A 8 5.35 -26.66 -6.10
N SER A 9 4.77 -25.47 -6.08
CA SER A 9 4.42 -24.79 -4.82
C SER A 9 3.26 -25.47 -4.09
N ILE A 10 2.26 -25.95 -4.84
CA ILE A 10 1.15 -26.74 -4.29
C ILE A 10 1.65 -28.12 -3.83
N GLN A 11 2.52 -28.79 -4.60
CA GLN A 11 3.11 -30.08 -4.19
C GLN A 11 3.99 -29.96 -2.94
N ALA A 12 4.79 -28.89 -2.81
CA ALA A 12 5.61 -28.65 -1.64
C ALA A 12 4.76 -28.42 -0.37
N SER A 13 3.66 -27.68 -0.51
CA SER A 13 2.70 -27.45 0.59
C SER A 13 1.96 -28.73 0.99
N LEU A 14 1.62 -29.57 0.01
CA LEU A 14 0.99 -30.88 0.23
C LEU A 14 1.92 -31.85 0.94
N LEU A 15 3.21 -31.89 0.58
CA LEU A 15 4.21 -32.74 1.22
C LEU A 15 4.50 -32.32 2.66
N ALA A 16 4.55 -31.01 2.93
CA ALA A 16 4.69 -30.48 4.29
C ALA A 16 3.47 -30.81 5.18
N ALA A 17 2.25 -30.76 4.63
CA ALA A 17 1.02 -31.08 5.36
C ALA A 17 0.86 -32.59 5.66
N LEU A 18 1.47 -33.47 4.86
CA LEU A 18 1.39 -34.93 5.03
C LEU A 18 2.43 -35.50 6.02
N GLY A 19 3.21 -34.66 6.70
CA GLY A 19 4.20 -35.12 7.69
C GLY A 19 5.32 -35.99 7.09
N ALA A 20 5.51 -35.96 5.77
CA ALA A 20 6.71 -36.48 5.14
C ALA A 20 7.86 -35.55 5.54
N GLY A 21 8.69 -36.02 6.46
CA GLY A 21 9.74 -35.23 7.08
C GLY A 21 10.60 -34.48 6.08
N CYS A 22 11.00 -33.26 6.46
CA CYS A 22 12.20 -32.61 5.97
C CYS A 22 13.40 -33.54 6.19
N GLU A 23 13.70 -34.41 5.24
CA GLU A 23 15.08 -34.82 4.99
C GLU A 23 15.72 -33.79 4.08
N THR A 24 16.82 -33.25 4.57
CA THR A 24 17.55 -32.09 4.08
C THR A 24 18.15 -32.30 2.68
N GLU A 25 18.27 -31.20 1.92
CA GLU A 25 19.01 -31.05 0.65
C GLU A 25 20.51 -31.43 0.72
N GLU A 26 20.99 -31.92 1.87
CA GLU A 26 22.41 -32.23 2.11
C GLU A 26 22.86 -33.55 1.46
N ARG A 27 21.92 -34.38 0.98
CA ARG A 27 22.24 -35.69 0.39
C ARG A 27 22.41 -35.70 -1.13
N VAL A 28 22.11 -34.59 -1.83
CA VAL A 28 22.32 -34.48 -3.30
C VAL A 28 23.72 -33.94 -3.64
N ARG A 29 24.51 -33.49 -2.67
CA ARG A 29 25.92 -33.07 -2.87
C ARG A 29 26.97 -34.15 -2.57
N ALA A 30 26.58 -35.32 -2.09
CA ALA A 30 27.54 -36.34 -1.63
C ALA A 30 27.91 -37.42 -2.67
N GLU A 31 27.56 -37.27 -3.95
CA GLU A 31 27.96 -38.18 -5.04
C GLU A 31 28.96 -37.58 -6.04
N VAL A 32 29.55 -36.41 -5.71
CA VAL A 32 30.62 -35.78 -6.48
C VAL A 32 31.72 -35.32 -5.53
N ASP A 33 32.41 -36.27 -4.89
CA ASP A 33 33.82 -36.13 -4.49
C ASP A 33 34.29 -37.43 -3.81
N ASP A 34 34.54 -38.45 -4.64
CA ASP A 34 35.37 -39.59 -4.26
C ASP A 34 36.79 -39.35 -4.80
N THR A 35 37.57 -38.54 -4.09
CA THR A 35 39.03 -38.71 -3.99
C THR A 35 39.57 -38.09 -2.70
N GLY A 36 39.82 -38.92 -1.70
CA GLY A 36 41.08 -38.84 -0.94
C GLY A 36 41.10 -38.21 0.47
N MET A 37 41.48 -39.06 1.43
CA MET A 37 42.27 -38.80 2.65
C MET A 37 41.63 -38.23 3.93
N ARG A 38 41.38 -39.18 4.86
CA ARG A 38 41.84 -39.28 6.28
C ARG A 38 41.76 -38.06 7.23
N ALA A 39 41.01 -38.34 8.32
CA ALA A 39 41.38 -38.36 9.74
C ALA A 39 41.02 -37.16 10.66
N ASP A 40 40.27 -37.54 11.70
CA ASP A 40 40.26 -37.13 13.11
C ASP A 40 39.83 -35.72 13.54
N GLY A 41 38.91 -35.67 14.53
CA GLY A 41 38.80 -34.55 15.45
C GLY A 41 37.39 -34.26 15.97
N ALA A 42 37.07 -34.76 17.17
CA ALA A 42 35.92 -34.36 17.96
C ALA A 42 36.16 -33.01 18.67
N ALA A 43 35.13 -32.16 18.77
CA ALA A 43 34.98 -31.19 19.85
C ALA A 43 33.54 -30.62 19.91
N ASP A 44 33.07 -30.48 21.15
CA ASP A 44 31.83 -29.85 21.58
C ASP A 44 31.71 -28.38 21.15
N GLY A 45 30.49 -27.95 20.79
CA GLY A 45 30.20 -26.57 20.42
C GLY A 45 28.74 -26.21 20.65
N ALA A 46 28.52 -25.20 21.51
CA ALA A 46 27.25 -24.71 22.00
C ALA A 46 26.30 -24.22 20.88
N LEU A 47 25.00 -24.45 21.10
CA LEU A 47 23.89 -23.87 20.34
C LEU A 47 23.83 -22.35 20.58
N THR A 48 24.27 -21.58 19.60
CA THR A 48 23.88 -20.18 19.45
C THR A 48 22.69 -20.07 18.51
N ASP A 49 21.74 -19.27 18.99
CA ASP A 49 20.72 -18.48 18.31
C ASP A 49 20.92 -18.31 16.79
N ARG A 50 19.94 -18.77 16.01
CA ARG A 50 19.88 -18.59 14.54
C ARG A 50 18.57 -17.93 14.14
N GLY A 51 18.65 -16.61 13.97
CA GLY A 51 18.39 -15.92 12.69
C GLY A 51 17.06 -16.20 12.00
N LEU A 52 16.11 -15.28 12.20
CA LEU A 52 15.03 -15.03 11.24
C LEU A 52 15.61 -14.49 9.91
N PRO A 53 15.02 -14.83 8.75
CA PRO A 53 15.50 -14.36 7.45
C PRO A 53 15.30 -12.85 7.28
N PRO A 54 16.25 -12.13 6.62
CA PRO A 54 16.04 -10.76 6.16
C PRO A 54 15.20 -10.74 4.87
N ASP A 55 14.63 -9.58 4.58
CA ASP A 55 14.04 -9.16 3.29
C ASP A 55 12.58 -9.57 2.99
N VAL A 56 11.66 -8.92 3.68
CA VAL A 56 10.51 -8.29 3.02
C VAL A 56 10.90 -6.83 2.77
N GLY A 57 10.95 -6.43 1.50
CA GLY A 57 11.38 -5.09 1.07
C GLY A 57 10.52 -3.97 1.70
N PRO A 58 11.06 -2.74 1.80
CA PRO A 58 10.35 -1.64 2.43
C PRO A 58 9.05 -1.32 1.68
N LEU A 59 7.98 -1.13 2.47
CA LEU A 59 6.79 -0.40 2.05
C LEU A 59 7.21 0.94 1.45
N ALA A 60 6.53 1.35 0.37
CA ALA A 60 6.16 2.75 0.12
C ALA A 60 7.05 3.79 0.81
N ASP A 61 8.33 3.92 0.43
CA ASP A 61 9.20 4.91 1.04
C ASP A 61 8.66 6.29 0.67
N LEU A 62 7.93 6.96 1.57
CA LEU A 62 7.57 8.37 1.40
C LEU A 62 8.81 9.29 1.46
N SER A 63 10.01 8.74 1.71
CA SER A 63 11.30 9.41 1.41
C SER A 63 11.60 9.45 -0.10
N ALA A 64 10.84 8.75 -0.95
CA ALA A 64 10.84 8.98 -2.40
C ALA A 64 10.21 10.34 -2.80
N LEU A 65 9.72 11.11 -1.83
CA LEU A 65 9.53 12.56 -1.99
C LEU A 65 10.87 13.33 -2.03
N ASP A 66 12.02 12.67 -1.86
CA ASP A 66 13.34 13.20 -2.19
C ASP A 66 13.57 13.12 -3.71
N MET A 67 13.12 14.19 -4.38
CA MET A 67 13.16 14.36 -5.83
C MET A 67 14.61 14.30 -6.34
N ARG A 68 14.97 13.21 -7.02
CA ARG A 68 16.19 13.20 -7.86
C ARG A 68 16.04 14.23 -8.98
N PRO A 69 17.07 15.06 -9.27
CA PRO A 69 17.01 16.02 -10.36
C PRO A 69 16.81 15.30 -11.71
N ALA A 70 15.84 15.79 -12.49
CA ALA A 70 15.52 15.29 -13.82
C ALA A 70 16.77 15.36 -14.72
N ARG A 71 17.06 14.26 -15.43
CA ARG A 71 18.00 14.26 -16.54
C ARG A 71 17.42 15.08 -17.69
N ASP A 72 18.09 16.20 -17.93
CA ASP A 72 17.91 17.08 -19.07
C ASP A 72 17.91 16.28 -20.38
N ARG A 73 16.77 16.22 -21.06
CA ARG A 73 16.68 15.72 -22.44
C ARG A 73 16.76 16.93 -23.35
N GLY A 74 17.87 16.99 -24.08
CA GLY A 74 18.21 18.06 -25.02
C GLY A 74 17.07 18.40 -25.96
N VAL A 75 16.83 19.70 -26.07
CA VAL A 75 16.00 20.34 -27.08
C VAL A 75 16.82 20.45 -28.36
N ASP A 76 16.32 19.82 -29.43
CA ASP A 76 16.81 20.06 -30.79
C ASP A 76 16.48 21.49 -31.23
N ARG A 77 17.52 22.13 -31.77
CA ARG A 77 17.50 23.46 -32.36
C ARG A 77 16.98 23.34 -33.79
N ASP A 78 15.92 24.08 -34.13
CA ASP A 78 15.80 24.66 -35.46
C ASP A 78 15.10 26.01 -35.38
N GLY A 79 15.79 27.01 -35.93
CA GLY A 79 15.44 28.42 -35.82
C GLY A 79 14.45 28.88 -36.88
N SER A 80 13.69 29.90 -36.52
CA SER A 80 13.14 30.88 -37.45
C SER A 80 13.01 32.22 -36.73
N PRO A 81 13.45 33.34 -37.34
CA PRO A 81 13.33 34.66 -36.75
C PRO A 81 11.94 35.22 -37.04
N VAL A 82 11.26 35.72 -36.00
CA VAL A 82 10.10 36.61 -36.16
C VAL A 82 10.35 37.91 -35.42
N ASP A 83 9.99 38.99 -36.10
CA ASP A 83 10.32 40.37 -35.81
C ASP A 83 9.67 40.93 -34.53
N ALA A 84 10.38 41.90 -33.97
CA ALA A 84 10.05 42.63 -32.76
C ALA A 84 8.80 43.52 -32.89
N ALA A 85 7.96 43.53 -31.85
CA ALA A 85 7.07 44.64 -31.54
C ALA A 85 6.87 44.79 -30.02
N ALA A 86 7.34 45.94 -29.53
CA ALA A 86 6.89 46.76 -28.40
C ALA A 86 5.99 46.16 -27.31
N GLY A 87 6.59 46.03 -26.11
CA GLY A 87 6.20 46.83 -24.95
C GLY A 87 4.91 46.47 -24.21
N ASP A 88 4.94 45.38 -23.45
CA ASP A 88 4.03 45.17 -22.33
C ASP A 88 4.83 45.01 -21.04
N ALA A 89 4.47 45.81 -20.04
CA ALA A 89 5.06 45.79 -18.71
C ALA A 89 4.87 44.40 -18.09
N LEU A 90 5.99 43.72 -17.83
CA LEU A 90 5.99 42.49 -17.06
C LEU A 90 5.39 42.79 -15.66
N PRO A 91 4.35 42.07 -15.22
CA PRO A 91 3.87 42.19 -13.86
C PRO A 91 5.03 41.83 -12.92
N GLU A 92 5.31 42.71 -11.98
CA GLU A 92 6.36 42.54 -10.99
C GLU A 92 6.17 41.19 -10.28
N ASP A 93 7.23 40.37 -10.29
CA ASP A 93 7.39 39.12 -9.56
C ASP A 93 7.01 39.35 -8.09
N ALA A 94 5.75 39.08 -7.74
CA ALA A 94 5.27 39.11 -6.38
C ALA A 94 5.77 37.85 -5.66
N GLY A 95 7.04 37.92 -5.25
CA GLY A 95 7.66 37.28 -4.08
C GLY A 95 7.22 35.86 -3.76
N ALA A 96 8.03 34.89 -4.20
CA ALA A 96 8.05 33.52 -3.69
C ALA A 96 8.47 33.39 -2.20
N ASP A 97 8.67 34.51 -1.48
CA ASP A 97 9.19 34.55 -0.11
C ASP A 97 8.11 34.86 0.94
N ALA A 98 6.82 34.64 0.64
CA ALA A 98 5.79 34.66 1.67
C ALA A 98 6.04 33.50 2.65
N ALA A 99 6.88 33.75 3.65
CA ALA A 99 7.16 32.82 4.72
C ALA A 99 5.83 32.39 5.35
N LEU A 100 5.51 31.09 5.24
CA LEU A 100 4.36 30.52 5.91
C LEU A 100 4.44 30.88 7.40
N PRO A 101 3.34 31.32 8.03
CA PRO A 101 3.35 31.60 9.47
C PRO A 101 3.85 30.35 10.22
N PRO A 102 4.69 30.51 11.26
CA PRO A 102 5.22 29.38 12.01
C PRO A 102 4.07 28.58 12.59
N GLY A 103 3.78 27.44 11.96
CA GLY A 103 2.78 26.50 12.42
C GLY A 103 3.32 25.65 13.58
N PRO A 104 2.49 24.77 14.14
CA PRO A 104 2.93 23.80 15.16
C PRO A 104 4.09 22.92 14.68
N CYS A 105 4.25 22.74 13.36
CA CYS A 105 5.49 22.26 12.77
C CYS A 105 6.53 23.37 12.67
N GLY A 106 7.45 23.42 13.62
CA GLY A 106 8.53 24.41 13.72
C GLY A 106 9.23 24.72 12.38
N GLN A 107 10.33 24.03 12.06
CA GLN A 107 11.00 24.21 10.76
C GLN A 107 10.38 23.31 9.68
N ALA A 108 9.12 23.59 9.36
CA ALA A 108 8.40 22.92 8.28
C ALA A 108 9.08 23.14 6.92
N GLN A 109 9.31 22.06 6.18
CA GLN A 109 9.81 22.09 4.80
C GLN A 109 8.62 21.97 3.84
N PRO A 110 8.43 22.91 2.90
CA PRO A 110 7.40 22.77 1.86
C PRO A 110 7.62 21.50 1.04
N VAL A 111 6.56 20.72 0.86
CA VAL A 111 6.56 19.62 -0.11
C VAL A 111 6.24 20.24 -1.47
N LEU A 112 7.11 20.04 -2.45
CA LEU A 112 6.93 20.57 -3.79
C LEU A 112 6.26 19.53 -4.70
N ASN A 113 5.48 20.00 -5.67
CA ASN A 113 4.90 19.17 -6.72
C ASN A 113 5.94 18.87 -7.82
N ALA A 114 5.56 18.10 -8.85
CA ALA A 114 6.42 17.75 -9.97
C ALA A 114 6.94 18.96 -10.78
N ALA A 115 6.30 20.13 -10.67
CA ALA A 115 6.73 21.38 -11.28
C ALA A 115 7.64 22.24 -10.35
N GLY A 116 7.99 21.72 -9.16
CA GLY A 116 8.80 22.44 -8.18
C GLY A 116 8.04 23.52 -7.40
N GLN A 117 6.71 23.56 -7.50
CA GLN A 117 5.86 24.54 -6.80
C GLN A 117 5.33 23.97 -5.48
N PRO A 118 5.04 24.79 -4.45
CA PRO A 118 4.43 24.32 -3.21
C PRO A 118 3.13 23.54 -3.45
N SER A 119 3.07 22.32 -2.93
CA SER A 119 1.91 21.42 -3.10
C SER A 119 0.74 21.70 -2.15
N GLY A 120 0.89 22.66 -1.23
CA GLY A 120 -0.05 22.87 -0.12
C GLY A 120 0.23 21.99 1.11
N TRP A 121 1.28 21.15 1.03
CA TRP A 121 1.75 20.30 2.11
C TRP A 121 3.08 20.78 2.68
N VAL A 122 3.29 20.54 3.96
CA VAL A 122 4.60 20.67 4.61
C VAL A 122 5.00 19.38 5.28
N ARG A 123 6.30 19.10 5.29
CA ARG A 123 6.93 18.05 6.08
C ARG A 123 7.55 18.65 7.33
N CYS A 124 7.25 18.05 8.46
CA CYS A 124 7.75 18.48 9.76
C CYS A 124 9.04 17.72 10.11
N GLU A 125 9.77 18.16 11.13
CA GLU A 125 11.07 17.58 11.52
C GLU A 125 10.94 16.09 11.93
N ASP A 126 9.80 15.71 12.51
CA ASP A 126 9.44 14.33 12.87
C ASP A 126 8.98 13.47 11.67
N GLY A 127 9.06 14.01 10.45
CA GLY A 127 8.64 13.36 9.21
C GLY A 127 7.13 13.40 8.93
N SER A 128 6.31 13.90 9.85
CA SER A 128 4.86 14.03 9.65
C SER A 128 4.53 15.01 8.52
N LEU A 129 3.39 14.76 7.86
CA LEU A 129 2.89 15.60 6.77
C LEU A 129 1.63 16.33 7.20
N ASN A 130 1.58 17.64 6.90
CA ASN A 130 0.45 18.50 7.24
C ASN A 130 -0.03 19.31 6.04
N ARG A 131 -1.34 19.44 5.92
CA ARG A 131 -1.97 20.24 4.87
C ARG A 131 -2.13 21.67 5.34
N VAL A 132 -1.24 22.55 4.88
CA VAL A 132 -1.26 23.98 5.23
C VAL A 132 -2.18 24.78 4.31
N GLN A 133 -2.38 24.32 3.07
CA GLN A 133 -3.20 24.99 2.07
C GLN A 133 -3.88 23.98 1.15
N ALA A 134 -5.11 24.28 0.75
CA ALA A 134 -5.78 23.57 -0.33
C ALA A 134 -5.22 24.07 -1.67
N THR A 135 -4.50 23.20 -2.37
CA THR A 135 -3.91 23.49 -3.69
C THR A 135 -4.55 22.57 -4.71
N ALA A 136 -4.70 23.06 -5.94
CA ALA A 136 -5.20 22.26 -7.05
C ALA A 136 -4.26 21.08 -7.34
N CYS A 137 -4.84 19.94 -7.70
CA CYS A 137 -4.14 18.70 -8.04
C CYS A 137 -4.11 18.50 -9.56
N PRO A 138 -3.09 18.99 -10.27
CA PRO A 138 -2.91 18.66 -11.68
C PRO A 138 -2.37 17.23 -11.79
N GLY A 139 -3.25 16.23 -11.82
CA GLY A 139 -2.81 14.85 -11.96
C GLY A 139 -3.96 13.88 -12.14
N ALA A 140 -3.82 12.98 -13.10
CA ALA A 140 -4.72 11.84 -13.24
C ALA A 140 -4.52 10.87 -12.04
N PRO A 141 -5.54 10.08 -11.67
CA PRO A 141 -5.44 9.11 -10.57
C PRO A 141 -4.33 8.07 -10.82
N PRO A 142 -3.84 7.41 -9.76
CA PRO A 142 -2.84 6.36 -9.89
C PRO A 142 -3.43 5.11 -10.53
N GLY A 143 -2.55 4.22 -10.95
CA GLY A 143 -2.90 2.85 -11.28
C GLY A 143 -2.17 2.33 -12.50
N ASN A 144 -2.00 1.01 -12.53
CA ASN A 144 -1.47 0.33 -13.71
C ASN A 144 -2.54 0.36 -14.79
N ALA A 145 -2.13 0.75 -16.00
CA ALA A 145 -2.99 0.68 -17.17
C ALA A 145 -3.52 -0.75 -17.35
N CYS A 146 -4.77 -0.84 -17.79
CA CYS A 146 -5.37 -2.12 -18.10
C CYS A 146 -4.61 -2.85 -19.22
N PRO A 147 -4.31 -4.14 -19.05
CA PRO A 147 -3.73 -4.93 -20.13
C PRO A 147 -4.75 -5.05 -21.27
N GLU A 148 -4.26 -5.09 -22.51
CA GLU A 148 -5.12 -5.34 -23.67
C GLU A 148 -5.91 -6.64 -23.48
N GLY A 149 -7.24 -6.55 -23.63
CA GLY A 149 -8.14 -7.69 -23.44
C GLY A 149 -8.45 -8.03 -21.98
N GLY A 150 -8.08 -7.19 -21.02
CA GLY A 150 -8.63 -7.25 -19.66
C GLY A 150 -10.16 -7.17 -19.71
N GLY A 151 -10.84 -8.09 -19.02
CA GLY A 151 -12.29 -7.96 -18.78
C GLY A 151 -12.58 -6.76 -17.88
N GLY A 152 -13.84 -6.32 -17.83
CA GLY A 152 -14.29 -5.33 -16.84
C GLY A 152 -15.19 -4.24 -17.39
N GLN A 153 -15.17 -3.09 -16.71
CA GLN A 153 -15.99 -1.91 -17.01
C GLN A 153 -15.36 -0.97 -18.05
N CYS A 154 -14.07 -1.12 -18.31
CA CYS A 154 -13.31 -0.28 -19.23
C CYS A 154 -12.16 -1.08 -19.85
N THR A 155 -11.63 -0.57 -20.96
CA THR A 155 -10.44 -1.09 -21.62
C THR A 155 -9.37 -0.02 -21.79
N VAL A 156 -9.78 1.24 -21.91
CA VAL A 156 -8.91 2.41 -22.06
C VAL A 156 -9.46 3.60 -21.26
N ASP A 157 -8.60 4.58 -20.96
CA ASP A 157 -8.97 5.76 -20.15
C ASP A 157 -10.19 6.52 -20.74
N SER A 158 -10.35 6.55 -22.06
CA SER A 158 -11.50 7.20 -22.71
C SER A 158 -12.86 6.55 -22.41
N ASP A 159 -12.87 5.29 -21.97
CA ASP A 159 -14.10 4.61 -21.52
C ASP A 159 -14.58 5.20 -20.18
N CYS A 160 -13.68 5.82 -19.41
CA CYS A 160 -13.93 6.40 -18.11
C CYS A 160 -14.32 7.88 -18.18
N GLY A 161 -15.20 8.25 -19.12
CA GLY A 161 -15.64 9.64 -19.33
C GLY A 161 -16.71 10.16 -18.35
N ALA A 162 -17.14 9.35 -17.37
CA ALA A 162 -18.26 9.73 -16.48
C ALA A 162 -17.91 10.87 -15.50
N ARG A 163 -16.64 11.07 -15.18
CA ARG A 163 -16.14 12.19 -14.38
C ARG A 163 -14.76 12.65 -14.92
N PRO A 164 -14.34 13.89 -14.65
CA PRO A 164 -13.00 14.36 -14.97
C PRO A 164 -11.92 13.42 -14.42
N LEU A 165 -10.76 13.40 -15.08
CA LEU A 165 -9.61 12.58 -14.68
C LEU A 165 -9.94 11.09 -14.51
N GLY A 166 -10.88 10.55 -15.28
CA GLY A 166 -11.14 9.11 -15.30
C GLY A 166 -10.00 8.33 -15.95
N ARG A 167 -9.62 7.22 -15.33
CA ARG A 167 -8.63 6.28 -15.87
C ARG A 167 -9.13 4.86 -15.79
N CYS A 168 -8.79 4.07 -16.80
CA CYS A 168 -9.02 2.65 -16.81
C CYS A 168 -7.81 1.94 -16.22
N VAL A 169 -7.96 1.47 -14.98
CA VAL A 169 -6.88 0.84 -14.24
C VAL A 169 -7.24 -0.58 -13.85
N MET A 170 -6.20 -1.38 -13.70
CA MET A 170 -6.31 -2.69 -13.10
C MET A 170 -6.73 -2.55 -11.63
N VAL A 171 -7.88 -3.13 -11.27
CA VAL A 171 -8.37 -3.20 -9.89
C VAL A 171 -8.28 -4.64 -9.38
N PHE A 172 -7.81 -4.79 -8.15
CA PHE A 172 -7.76 -6.08 -7.47
C PHE A 172 -8.96 -6.20 -6.52
N LEU A 173 -9.98 -6.94 -6.94
CA LEU A 173 -11.14 -7.22 -6.09
C LEU A 173 -10.95 -8.55 -5.35
N GLY A 174 -10.67 -8.48 -4.05
CA GLY A 174 -10.89 -9.59 -3.10
C GLY A 174 -10.16 -10.89 -3.42
N GLY A 175 -8.83 -10.85 -3.58
CA GLY A 175 -8.00 -12.06 -3.68
C GLY A 175 -8.13 -12.85 -4.99
N LYS A 176 -8.99 -12.43 -5.93
CA LYS A 176 -9.00 -13.02 -7.27
C LYS A 176 -7.72 -12.62 -8.00
N GLN A 177 -6.99 -13.62 -8.49
CA GLN A 177 -5.79 -13.41 -9.33
C GLN A 177 -6.11 -12.87 -10.73
N ALA A 178 -7.39 -12.75 -11.08
CA ALA A 178 -7.80 -12.11 -12.31
C ALA A 178 -7.88 -10.59 -12.08
N ALA A 179 -6.92 -9.88 -12.66
CA ALA A 179 -6.98 -8.44 -12.87
C ALA A 179 -8.28 -8.10 -13.61
N ASP A 180 -9.17 -7.34 -12.95
CA ASP A 180 -10.35 -6.75 -13.60
C ASP A 180 -10.06 -5.28 -13.91
N CYS A 181 -10.71 -4.74 -14.93
CA CYS A 181 -10.54 -3.35 -15.33
C CYS A 181 -11.68 -2.49 -14.83
N GLY A 182 -11.33 -1.47 -14.05
CA GLY A 182 -12.27 -0.54 -13.44
C GLY A 182 -11.92 0.90 -13.73
N CYS A 183 -12.95 1.75 -13.83
CA CYS A 183 -12.75 3.19 -13.88
C CYS A 183 -12.48 3.74 -12.49
N VAL A 184 -11.32 4.37 -12.32
CA VAL A 184 -10.99 5.20 -11.16
C VAL A 184 -11.01 6.66 -11.57
N TYR A 185 -11.44 7.53 -10.65
CA TYR A 185 -11.57 8.96 -10.91
C TYR A 185 -10.74 9.72 -9.89
N GLY A 186 -9.90 10.64 -10.41
CA GLY A 186 -9.17 11.58 -9.58
C GLY A 186 -10.03 12.77 -9.18
N CYS A 187 -9.35 13.81 -8.72
CA CYS A 187 -9.93 15.10 -8.35
C CYS A 187 -8.92 16.21 -8.68
N GLU A 188 -9.40 17.40 -9.02
CA GLU A 188 -8.57 18.59 -9.24
C GLU A 188 -8.57 19.50 -8.01
N ALA A 189 -9.65 19.49 -7.22
CA ALA A 189 -9.80 20.23 -5.99
C ALA A 189 -10.67 19.49 -4.98
N ASP A 190 -10.69 19.96 -3.73
CA ASP A 190 -11.53 19.38 -2.66
C ASP A 190 -13.02 19.39 -3.02
N ALA A 191 -13.46 20.38 -3.80
CA ALA A 191 -14.84 20.50 -4.27
C ALA A 191 -15.27 19.39 -5.23
N ASP A 192 -14.33 18.63 -5.82
CA ASP A 192 -14.63 17.46 -6.64
C ASP A 192 -14.92 16.21 -5.80
N CYS A 193 -14.62 16.27 -4.51
CA CYS A 193 -14.82 15.19 -3.55
C CYS A 193 -16.15 15.36 -2.80
N GLY A 194 -16.66 14.25 -2.26
CA GLY A 194 -17.89 14.26 -1.48
C GLY A 194 -17.70 14.90 -0.10
N ASP A 195 -18.80 15.10 0.61
CA ASP A 195 -18.78 15.61 1.99
C ASP A 195 -17.85 14.77 2.88
N GLY A 196 -17.00 15.45 3.66
CA GLY A 196 -16.01 14.79 4.53
C GLY A 196 -14.83 14.18 3.78
N GLN A 197 -14.56 14.62 2.55
CA GLN A 197 -13.40 14.22 1.77
C GLN A 197 -12.64 15.43 1.23
N ILE A 198 -11.36 15.23 0.97
CA ILE A 198 -10.50 16.22 0.28
C ILE A 198 -9.77 15.56 -0.87
N CYS A 199 -9.27 16.38 -1.77
CA CYS A 199 -8.44 15.92 -2.86
C CYS A 199 -6.98 15.82 -2.42
N LEU A 200 -6.49 14.59 -2.31
CA LEU A 200 -5.08 14.31 -2.03
C LEU A 200 -4.33 14.24 -3.36
N CYS A 201 -3.38 15.15 -3.57
CA CYS A 201 -2.41 15.05 -4.65
C CYS A 201 -1.15 14.34 -4.16
N ASP A 202 -0.89 13.17 -4.70
CA ASP A 202 0.41 12.50 -4.57
C ASP A 202 1.13 12.58 -5.92
N ALA A 203 2.36 13.10 -5.94
CA ALA A 203 3.14 13.18 -7.17
C ALA A 203 3.48 11.78 -7.73
N ALA A 204 3.60 10.77 -6.87
CA ALA A 204 3.85 9.39 -7.26
C ALA A 204 2.55 8.62 -7.53
N GLU A 205 1.52 8.89 -6.74
CA GLU A 205 0.26 8.13 -6.77
C GLU A 205 -0.95 8.96 -7.23
N GLY A 206 -0.77 10.03 -8.01
CA GLY A 206 -1.87 10.78 -8.63
C GLY A 206 -2.85 11.46 -7.65
N SER A 207 -3.99 11.91 -8.17
CA SER A 207 -5.05 12.52 -7.36
C SER A 207 -6.12 11.50 -6.93
N ARG A 208 -6.61 11.60 -5.69
CA ARG A 208 -7.76 10.82 -5.22
C ARG A 208 -8.51 11.52 -4.09
N CYS A 209 -9.80 11.25 -3.98
CA CYS A 209 -10.59 11.71 -2.83
C CYS A 209 -10.31 10.83 -1.61
N VAL A 210 -9.85 11.43 -0.52
CA VAL A 210 -9.55 10.74 0.75
C VAL A 210 -10.41 11.29 1.86
N ARG A 211 -10.71 10.46 2.87
CA ARG A 211 -11.51 10.89 4.01
C ARG A 211 -10.76 11.94 4.83
N ALA A 212 -11.47 12.99 5.24
CA ALA A 212 -10.89 14.09 5.96
C ALA A 212 -11.87 14.65 7.01
N THR A 213 -11.35 14.96 8.20
CA THR A 213 -12.07 15.76 9.21
C THR A 213 -11.57 17.21 9.28
N CYS A 214 -10.58 17.55 8.44
CA CYS A 214 -10.06 18.89 8.22
C CYS A 214 -9.58 19.02 6.76
N ALA A 215 -9.73 20.18 6.14
CA ALA A 215 -9.14 20.45 4.84
C ALA A 215 -7.77 21.11 4.92
N THR A 216 -7.53 21.95 5.94
CA THR A 216 -6.26 22.63 6.17
C THR A 216 -6.00 22.86 7.66
N ASN A 217 -4.78 23.24 8.03
CA ASN A 217 -4.43 23.63 9.41
C ASN A 217 -5.37 24.70 10.00
N ALA A 218 -5.95 25.57 9.17
CA ALA A 218 -6.85 26.62 9.64
C ALA A 218 -8.12 26.09 10.33
N GLU A 219 -8.51 24.84 10.04
CA GLU A 219 -9.68 24.19 10.63
C GLU A 219 -9.38 23.52 11.98
N CYS A 220 -8.10 23.36 12.34
CA CYS A 220 -7.68 22.62 13.53
C CYS A 220 -7.39 23.49 14.75
N GLY A 221 -7.74 24.78 14.71
CA GLY A 221 -7.45 25.71 15.79
C GLY A 221 -5.94 25.79 16.08
N PRO A 222 -5.46 25.47 17.30
CA PRO A 222 -4.02 25.44 17.60
C PRO A 222 -3.30 24.20 17.03
N GLY A 223 -4.05 23.22 16.52
CA GLY A 223 -3.54 21.97 15.98
C GLY A 223 -3.13 22.07 14.51
N GLU A 224 -3.01 20.90 13.89
CA GLU A 224 -2.60 20.75 12.49
C GLU A 224 -3.45 19.72 11.77
N CYS A 225 -3.68 19.91 10.48
CA CYS A 225 -4.38 18.95 9.65
C CYS A 225 -3.39 17.91 9.13
N GLY A 226 -3.22 16.84 9.90
CA GLY A 226 -2.24 15.80 9.64
C GLY A 226 -2.73 14.79 8.60
N LEU A 227 -1.83 14.33 7.72
CA LEU A 227 -2.05 13.19 6.84
C LEU A 227 -1.55 11.90 7.51
N SER A 228 -2.38 10.87 7.48
CA SER A 228 -2.00 9.49 7.78
C SER A 228 -1.96 8.70 6.48
N ALA A 229 -0.91 7.91 6.30
CA ALA A 229 -0.80 6.86 5.30
C ALA A 229 -0.56 5.55 6.04
N PHE A 230 -1.53 4.65 6.01
CA PHE A 230 -1.54 3.42 6.80
C PHE A 230 -1.86 2.23 5.92
N ASP A 231 -0.93 1.29 5.81
CA ASP A 231 -1.18 0.00 5.16
C ASP A 231 -1.89 -0.93 6.15
N ASP A 232 -3.17 -1.20 5.89
CA ASP A 232 -4.00 -2.08 6.72
C ASP A 232 -3.88 -3.56 6.33
N GLY A 233 -2.88 -3.92 5.53
CA GLY A 233 -2.67 -5.27 4.98
C GLY A 233 -3.48 -5.53 3.71
N CYS A 234 -4.44 -4.67 3.40
CA CYS A 234 -5.25 -4.72 2.19
C CYS A 234 -4.92 -3.54 1.23
N GLY A 235 -4.20 -2.53 1.72
CA GLY A 235 -3.55 -1.49 0.94
C GLY A 235 -3.26 -0.24 1.78
N VAL A 236 -2.57 0.73 1.17
CA VAL A 236 -2.33 2.03 1.82
C VAL A 236 -3.62 2.85 1.83
N ASN A 237 -4.13 3.10 3.02
CA ASN A 237 -5.25 3.98 3.28
C ASN A 237 -4.73 5.36 3.68
N TYR A 238 -5.34 6.39 3.10
CA TYR A 238 -5.03 7.78 3.39
C TYR A 238 -6.19 8.44 4.12
N SER A 239 -5.89 9.20 5.16
CA SER A 239 -6.90 10.00 5.87
C SER A 239 -6.30 11.26 6.47
N LEU A 240 -7.14 12.29 6.65
CA LEU A 240 -6.75 13.52 7.34
C LEU A 240 -7.58 13.74 8.59
N ALA A 241 -6.92 14.17 9.65
CA ALA A 241 -7.57 14.65 10.85
C ALA A 241 -6.76 15.71 11.57
N CYS A 242 -7.44 16.51 12.38
CA CYS A 242 -6.76 17.45 13.25
C CYS A 242 -5.94 16.71 14.29
N ARG A 243 -4.65 17.01 14.38
CA ARG A 243 -3.83 16.63 15.53
C ARG A 243 -3.95 17.66 16.63
N THR A 244 -3.99 17.18 17.86
CA THR A 244 -4.17 17.96 19.09
C THR A 244 -3.20 17.47 20.18
N GLY A 245 -3.19 18.15 21.32
CA GLY A 245 -2.40 17.70 22.48
C GLY A 245 -2.91 16.41 23.14
N ASP A 246 -4.10 15.93 22.75
CA ASP A 246 -4.70 14.71 23.30
C ASP A 246 -4.28 13.43 22.54
N ASP A 247 -3.55 13.60 21.43
CA ASP A 247 -3.08 12.49 20.62
C ASP A 247 -1.95 11.71 21.32
N THR A 248 -1.91 10.39 21.12
CA THR A 248 -0.85 9.54 21.69
C THR A 248 0.33 9.35 20.75
N CYS A 249 0.19 9.77 19.50
CA CYS A 249 1.27 9.79 18.51
C CYS A 249 1.04 10.94 17.53
N ARG A 250 2.11 11.36 16.88
CA ARG A 250 2.11 12.38 15.84
C ARG A 250 2.69 11.89 14.52
N SER A 251 3.69 10.99 14.58
CA SER A 251 4.31 10.38 13.42
C SER A 251 4.49 8.87 13.61
N ASN A 252 4.73 8.14 12.51
CA ASN A 252 4.94 6.69 12.56
C ASN A 252 6.18 6.31 13.39
N THR A 253 7.16 7.19 13.54
CA THR A 253 8.37 6.93 14.33
C THR A 253 8.11 6.89 15.83
N GLU A 254 6.97 7.42 16.29
CA GLU A 254 6.57 7.37 17.70
C GLU A 254 5.90 6.04 18.08
N CYS A 255 5.56 5.19 17.09
CA CYS A 255 4.93 3.91 17.33
C CYS A 255 5.97 2.81 17.58
N ALA A 256 5.81 2.10 18.70
CA ALA A 256 6.85 1.26 19.30
C ALA A 256 7.11 -0.05 18.54
N GLN A 257 6.15 -0.55 17.75
CA GLN A 257 6.27 -1.84 17.06
C GLN A 257 6.85 -1.75 15.64
N GLY A 258 7.50 -0.64 15.29
CA GLY A 258 8.13 -0.46 13.99
C GLY A 258 7.11 -0.56 12.85
N ASN A 259 7.42 -1.31 11.79
CA ASN A 259 6.65 -1.35 10.54
C ASN A 259 5.23 -1.89 10.66
N PHE A 260 4.83 -2.44 11.81
CA PHE A 260 3.49 -3.01 12.02
C PHE A 260 2.52 -2.05 12.71
N GLU A 261 2.96 -0.86 13.10
CA GLU A 261 2.08 0.19 13.64
C GLU A 261 2.25 1.47 12.84
N ALA A 262 1.15 2.19 12.62
CA ALA A 262 1.21 3.55 12.09
C ALA A 262 0.45 4.50 12.99
N CYS A 263 0.88 5.75 12.98
CA CYS A 263 0.15 6.82 13.61
C CYS A 263 -1.00 7.23 12.70
N THR A 264 -2.22 6.90 13.11
CA THR A 264 -3.42 7.12 12.30
C THR A 264 -4.58 7.60 13.18
N PRO A 265 -5.46 8.48 12.67
CA PRO A 265 -6.63 8.90 13.43
C PRO A 265 -7.63 7.76 13.56
N HIS A 266 -8.12 7.53 14.77
CA HIS A 266 -9.15 6.54 15.01
C HIS A 266 -10.46 6.94 14.29
N TYR A 267 -11.04 6.02 13.53
CA TYR A 267 -12.13 6.33 12.58
C TYR A 267 -13.39 6.97 13.19
N GLN A 268 -13.66 6.76 14.47
CA GLN A 268 -14.82 7.34 15.17
C GLN A 268 -14.51 8.64 15.89
N THR A 269 -13.30 8.75 16.46
CA THR A 269 -12.98 9.83 17.41
C THR A 269 -12.06 10.88 16.80
N GLY A 270 -11.36 10.56 15.70
CA GLY A 270 -10.35 11.42 15.09
C GLY A 270 -9.04 11.53 15.88
N VAL A 271 -8.97 10.94 17.08
CA VAL A 271 -7.76 10.96 17.94
C VAL A 271 -6.68 10.11 17.32
N TRP A 272 -5.48 10.67 17.21
CA TRP A 272 -4.32 9.97 16.66
C TRP A 272 -3.73 9.03 17.70
N SER A 273 -3.57 7.78 17.28
CA SER A 273 -2.98 6.74 18.10
C SER A 273 -2.24 5.73 17.24
N CYS A 274 -1.30 5.01 17.85
CA CYS A 274 -0.60 3.92 17.18
C CYS A 274 -1.58 2.77 16.96
N GLN A 275 -1.96 2.56 15.70
CA GLN A 275 -2.81 1.44 15.30
C GLN A 275 -1.94 0.40 14.60
N GLY A 276 -2.09 -0.85 15.03
CA GLY A 276 -1.45 -1.97 14.37
C GLY A 276 -2.04 -2.20 12.99
N GLN A 277 -1.22 -2.66 12.03
CA GLN A 277 -1.68 -3.16 10.74
C GLN A 277 -2.81 -4.15 10.97
N GLY A 278 -3.94 -3.91 10.30
CA GLY A 278 -4.97 -4.92 10.19
C GLY A 278 -4.31 -6.18 9.66
N VAL A 279 -4.36 -7.28 10.41
CA VAL A 279 -4.02 -8.56 9.81
C VAL A 279 -5.30 -9.04 9.16
N CYS A 280 -5.50 -8.63 7.90
CA CYS A 280 -6.64 -9.06 7.09
C CYS A 280 -6.77 -10.60 7.21
N GLY A 281 -7.94 -11.10 7.58
CA GLY A 281 -8.22 -12.54 7.70
C GLY A 281 -7.92 -13.19 9.06
N ARG A 282 -7.53 -12.44 10.11
CA ARG A 282 -7.48 -13.04 11.45
C ARG A 282 -8.89 -13.32 11.98
N PRO A 283 -9.15 -14.53 12.51
CA PRO A 283 -10.43 -14.87 13.11
C PRO A 283 -10.66 -14.06 14.40
N LEU A 284 -11.93 -13.74 14.71
CA LEU A 284 -12.32 -13.25 16.03
C LEU A 284 -11.78 -14.20 17.11
N GLN A 285 -10.98 -13.67 18.04
CA GLN A 285 -10.52 -14.43 19.19
C GLN A 285 -11.31 -14.07 20.44
N VAL A 286 -11.70 -15.07 21.22
CA VAL A 286 -12.26 -14.87 22.56
C VAL A 286 -11.42 -15.68 23.53
N ALA A 287 -10.80 -15.01 24.50
CA ALA A 287 -9.85 -15.61 25.43
C ALA A 287 -8.70 -16.36 24.73
N GLY A 288 -8.16 -15.78 23.64
CA GLY A 288 -7.04 -16.34 22.88
C GLY A 288 -7.38 -17.52 21.97
N ALA A 289 -8.64 -17.92 21.86
CA ALA A 289 -9.09 -18.99 20.97
C ALA A 289 -9.94 -18.42 19.82
N PRO A 290 -9.73 -18.88 18.56
CA PRO A 290 -10.54 -18.45 17.43
C PRO A 290 -11.99 -18.92 17.60
N ARG A 291 -12.95 -18.05 17.27
CA ARG A 291 -14.37 -18.35 17.23
C ARG A 291 -14.77 -18.73 15.82
N LEU A 292 -14.77 -20.03 15.56
CA LEU A 292 -15.09 -20.59 14.26
C LEU A 292 -16.56 -21.02 14.20
N ALA A 293 -17.26 -20.70 13.11
CA ALA A 293 -18.51 -21.34 12.79
C ALA A 293 -18.23 -22.74 12.21
N PRO A 294 -18.97 -23.79 12.60
CA PRO A 294 -18.81 -25.10 11.99
C PRO A 294 -19.17 -25.03 10.49
N PRO A 295 -18.51 -25.82 9.63
CA PRO A 295 -18.87 -25.87 8.21
C PRO A 295 -20.31 -26.39 8.06
N ALA A 296 -21.04 -25.81 7.11
CA ALA A 296 -22.38 -26.24 6.74
C ALA A 296 -22.39 -26.66 5.27
N GLU A 297 -22.84 -27.89 5.00
CA GLU A 297 -23.00 -28.38 3.63
C GLU A 297 -24.24 -27.70 3.01
N ARG A 298 -24.02 -26.92 1.96
CA ARG A 298 -25.07 -26.17 1.27
C ARG A 298 -24.83 -26.16 -0.24
N SER A 299 -25.74 -26.76 -0.99
CA SER A 299 -25.64 -26.82 -2.45
C SER A 299 -25.95 -25.48 -3.12
N ASP A 300 -26.68 -24.58 -2.46
CA ASP A 300 -27.07 -23.28 -3.02
C ASP A 300 -25.93 -22.25 -3.01
N TRP A 301 -24.84 -22.54 -2.29
CA TRP A 301 -23.62 -21.72 -2.25
C TRP A 301 -22.44 -22.40 -2.94
N ALA A 302 -22.63 -23.62 -3.46
CA ALA A 302 -21.58 -24.36 -4.14
C ALA A 302 -21.55 -23.99 -5.62
N GLU A 303 -20.41 -23.48 -6.09
CA GLU A 303 -20.14 -23.38 -7.52
C GLU A 303 -19.65 -24.75 -8.03
N PRO A 304 -20.14 -25.26 -9.17
CA PRO A 304 -19.67 -26.52 -9.72
C PRO A 304 -18.21 -26.40 -10.17
N LEU A 305 -17.29 -26.78 -9.29
CA LEU A 305 -15.88 -26.92 -9.62
C LEU A 305 -15.63 -28.27 -10.28
N ARG A 306 -14.71 -28.30 -11.24
CA ARG A 306 -14.15 -29.53 -11.81
C ARG A 306 -12.72 -29.71 -11.31
N PRO A 307 -12.51 -30.07 -10.03
CA PRO A 307 -11.17 -30.29 -9.52
C PRO A 307 -10.50 -31.44 -10.28
N GLN A 308 -9.17 -31.42 -10.36
CA GLN A 308 -8.44 -32.61 -10.76
C GLN A 308 -8.78 -33.76 -9.81
N VAL A 309 -8.93 -34.96 -10.35
CA VAL A 309 -9.22 -36.15 -9.56
C VAL A 309 -8.00 -36.43 -8.68
N VAL A 310 -8.14 -36.21 -7.37
CA VAL A 310 -7.16 -36.59 -6.37
C VAL A 310 -7.57 -37.92 -5.72
N PRO A 311 -6.61 -38.74 -5.25
CA PRO A 311 -6.93 -39.92 -4.44
C PRO A 311 -7.85 -39.57 -3.27
N ALA A 312 -8.75 -40.49 -2.90
CA ALA A 312 -9.79 -40.24 -1.89
C ALA A 312 -9.22 -39.78 -0.52
N GLU A 313 -8.07 -40.31 -0.13
CA GLU A 313 -7.36 -39.90 1.09
C GLU A 313 -6.90 -38.43 1.03
N GLN A 314 -6.34 -38.01 -0.11
CA GLN A 314 -5.94 -36.62 -0.33
C GLN A 314 -7.16 -35.69 -0.41
N ALA A 315 -8.27 -36.15 -0.99
CA ALA A 315 -9.51 -35.39 -1.03
C ALA A 315 -10.02 -35.04 0.39
N ALA A 316 -10.02 -36.02 1.30
CA ALA A 316 -10.44 -35.80 2.68
C ALA A 316 -9.52 -34.84 3.45
N ALA A 317 -8.20 -35.00 3.29
CA ALA A 317 -7.23 -34.10 3.92
C ALA A 317 -7.34 -32.66 3.39
N LEU A 318 -7.49 -32.50 2.07
CA LEU A 318 -7.71 -31.19 1.45
C LEU A 318 -9.03 -30.56 1.90
N ALA A 319 -10.12 -31.34 1.97
CA ALA A 319 -11.41 -30.84 2.46
C ALA A 319 -11.31 -30.38 3.92
N ALA A 320 -10.63 -31.12 4.78
CA ALA A 320 -10.41 -30.73 6.17
C ALA A 320 -9.55 -29.46 6.29
N PHE A 321 -8.44 -29.40 5.54
CA PHE A 321 -7.55 -28.25 5.52
C PHE A 321 -8.26 -26.98 5.04
N TRP A 322 -8.87 -27.02 3.84
CA TRP A 322 -9.57 -25.87 3.27
C TRP A 322 -10.85 -25.52 4.05
N GLY A 323 -11.53 -26.50 4.65
CA GLY A 323 -12.63 -26.25 5.57
C GLY A 323 -12.19 -25.49 6.82
N HIS A 324 -11.00 -25.79 7.36
CA HIS A 324 -10.41 -25.05 8.46
C HIS A 324 -10.02 -23.62 8.07
N ILE A 325 -9.36 -23.44 6.93
CA ILE A 325 -9.02 -22.10 6.39
C ILE A 325 -10.28 -21.27 6.16
N GLY A 326 -11.29 -21.82 5.47
CA GLY A 326 -12.55 -21.12 5.25
C GLY A 326 -13.26 -20.74 6.55
N ALA A 327 -13.17 -21.58 7.59
CA ALA A 327 -13.71 -21.24 8.90
C ALA A 327 -12.95 -20.08 9.57
N LEU A 328 -11.62 -20.02 9.42
CA LEU A 328 -10.79 -18.92 9.93
C LEU A 328 -11.10 -17.60 9.21
N GLU A 329 -11.24 -17.65 7.88
CA GLU A 329 -11.59 -16.48 7.06
C GLU A 329 -13.00 -15.97 7.36
N HIS A 330 -14.00 -16.85 7.46
CA HIS A 330 -15.37 -16.47 7.83
C HIS A 330 -15.48 -15.93 9.25
N ALA A 331 -14.69 -16.46 10.19
CA ALA A 331 -14.63 -15.95 11.55
C ALA A 331 -14.09 -14.51 11.62
N SER A 332 -13.38 -14.05 10.59
CA SER A 332 -12.94 -12.65 10.45
C SER A 332 -14.11 -11.73 10.07
N VAL A 333 -15.10 -12.21 9.31
CA VAL A 333 -16.28 -11.42 8.92
C VAL A 333 -17.20 -11.13 10.12
N ALA A 334 -17.25 -12.04 11.10
CA ALA A 334 -18.07 -11.86 12.30
C ALA A 334 -17.43 -10.97 13.38
N SER A 335 -16.20 -10.47 13.18
CA SER A 335 -15.50 -9.56 14.11
C SER A 335 -15.73 -8.07 13.87
N PHE A 336 -16.39 -7.68 12.78
CA PHE A 336 -16.74 -6.29 12.46
C PHE A 336 -18.15 -5.95 12.94
#